data_AF-A0A2A9PDD9-F1
#
_entry.id   AF-A0A2A9PDD9-F1
#
_cell.length_a   1.000
_cell.length_b   1.000
_cell.length_c   1.000
_cell.angle_alpha   90.00
_cell.angle_beta   90.00
_cell.angle_gamma   90.00
#
_symmetry.space_group_name_H-M   'P 1'
#
loop_
_entity.id
_entity.type
_entity.pdbx_description
1 polymer ?
#
loop_
_entity_poly.entity_id
_entity_poly.type
_entity_poly.pdbx_seq_one_letter_code
_entity_poly.pdbx_strand_id
1 'polypeptide(L)'
;MSSFLCVSGRRICCYRVLRPGGVVGSVHDFNVNVFDATNLWPENEVPIRCIGQLELNRNVEEHSIEVEQMDFCTSNVVPGIDLFDDRPLQGRNSSDSDTRLGLNWKGPPVNKSGCPITSFNHESQAAPPAFEEEGEYANHLQKVDDVKQRAKTGNFKDCYSRAQLFHNSLSDHEKAHIQSAFAV
;
A
#
# COMPACT_ATOMS: atom_id res chain seq x y z
N MET A 1 -29.46 4.41 21.11
CA MET A 1 -28.11 4.13 21.62
C MET A 1 -27.70 2.76 21.10
N SER A 2 -27.01 2.71 19.96
CA SER A 2 -26.55 1.44 19.38
C SER A 2 -25.22 1.10 20.04
N SER A 3 -25.22 0.14 20.96
CA SER A 3 -24.01 -0.40 21.57
C SER A 3 -23.29 -1.26 20.54
N PHE A 4 -22.31 -0.69 19.84
CA PHE A 4 -21.38 -1.45 19.02
C PHE A 4 -20.56 -2.34 19.96
N LEU A 5 -20.67 -3.66 19.82
CA LEU A 5 -19.83 -4.63 20.52
C LEU A 5 -18.36 -4.38 20.13
N CYS A 6 -17.45 -4.25 21.10
CA CYS A 6 -16.03 -4.14 20.84
C CYS A 6 -15.49 -5.52 20.40
N VAL A 7 -15.26 -5.69 19.10
CA VAL A 7 -14.58 -6.88 18.58
C VAL A 7 -13.09 -6.62 18.62
N SER A 8 -12.44 -7.03 19.71
CA SER A 8 -10.98 -6.98 19.80
C SER A 8 -10.36 -7.88 18.73
N GLY A 9 -9.52 -7.32 17.88
CA GLY A 9 -8.90 -8.02 16.76
C GLY A 9 -7.41 -7.73 16.67
N ARG A 10 -6.59 -8.78 16.59
CA ARG A 10 -5.13 -8.68 16.39
C ARG A 10 -4.77 -9.05 14.96
N ARG A 11 -3.91 -8.26 14.33
CA ARG A 11 -3.35 -8.50 12.99
C ARG A 11 -1.84 -8.48 13.08
N ILE A 12 -1.17 -9.45 12.47
CA ILE A 12 0.29 -9.50 12.42
C ILE A 12 0.75 -8.68 11.22
N CYS A 13 1.67 -7.74 11.44
CA CYS A 13 2.30 -6.95 10.39
C CYS A 13 3.54 -7.69 9.91
N CYS A 14 3.59 -7.98 8.60
CA CYS A 14 4.71 -8.67 7.98
C CYS A 14 5.08 -8.01 6.65
N TYR A 15 6.31 -8.24 6.19
CA TYR A 15 6.89 -7.69 4.97
C TYR A 15 7.66 -8.77 4.21
N ARG A 16 7.98 -8.47 2.96
CA ARG A 16 8.81 -9.30 2.08
C ARG A 16 9.97 -8.47 1.56
N VAL A 17 11.13 -9.11 1.37
CA VAL A 17 12.35 -8.42 0.93
C VAL A 17 12.87 -9.07 -0.32
N LEU A 18 13.07 -8.25 -1.35
CA LEU A 18 13.84 -8.59 -2.54
C LEU A 18 15.22 -7.92 -2.41
N ARG A 19 16.31 -8.69 -2.50
CA ARG A 19 17.68 -8.15 -2.42
C ARG A 19 18.38 -8.32 -3.76
N PRO A 20 19.05 -7.29 -4.30
CA PRO A 20 19.99 -7.48 -5.40
C PRO A 20 21.16 -8.37 -4.92
N GLY A 21 21.29 -9.58 -5.47
CA GLY A 21 22.40 -10.49 -5.17
C GLY A 21 22.23 -11.43 -3.95
N GLY A 22 21.01 -11.60 -3.43
CA GLY A 22 20.71 -12.69 -2.50
C GLY A 22 20.54 -14.04 -3.21
N VAL A 23 20.20 -15.11 -2.46
CA VAL A 23 19.88 -16.47 -2.96
C VAL A 23 18.76 -16.48 -4.03
N VAL A 24 18.13 -15.34 -4.24
CA VAL A 24 17.10 -15.05 -5.23
C VAL A 24 17.50 -13.74 -5.91
N GLY A 25 17.53 -13.74 -7.24
CA GLY A 25 18.21 -12.76 -8.07
C GLY A 25 17.62 -11.34 -8.08
N SER A 26 18.19 -10.51 -8.97
CA SER A 26 17.76 -9.16 -9.35
C SER A 26 16.24 -9.06 -9.57
N VAL A 27 15.70 -7.83 -9.54
CA VAL A 27 14.28 -7.52 -9.84
C VAL A 27 13.82 -8.12 -11.19
N HIS A 28 14.76 -8.43 -12.09
CA HIS A 28 14.52 -9.01 -13.41
C HIS A 28 14.74 -10.54 -13.49
N ASP A 29 15.18 -11.19 -12.41
CA ASP A 29 15.53 -12.62 -12.42
C ASP A 29 14.32 -13.52 -12.11
N PHE A 30 13.18 -12.92 -11.77
CA PHE A 30 11.91 -13.63 -11.66
C PHE A 30 11.27 -13.79 -13.05
N ASN A 31 10.62 -14.93 -13.28
CA ASN A 31 9.72 -15.12 -14.42
C ASN A 31 8.44 -14.26 -14.33
N VAL A 32 8.40 -13.33 -13.36
CA VAL A 32 7.26 -12.52 -12.97
C VAL A 32 7.74 -11.09 -12.83
N ASN A 33 6.99 -10.14 -13.39
CA ASN A 33 7.27 -8.73 -13.17
C ASN A 33 6.89 -8.34 -11.72
N VAL A 34 7.88 -7.89 -10.96
CA VAL A 34 7.73 -7.42 -9.57
C VAL A 34 6.81 -6.21 -9.48
N PHE A 35 6.73 -5.39 -10.54
CA PHE A 35 5.91 -4.19 -10.63
C PHE A 35 4.53 -4.43 -11.26
N ASP A 36 4.09 -5.68 -11.34
CA ASP A 36 2.76 -6.03 -11.82
C ASP A 36 1.86 -6.43 -10.65
N ALA A 37 0.92 -5.55 -10.31
CA ALA A 37 -0.06 -5.77 -9.24
C ALA A 37 -1.00 -6.98 -9.47
N THR A 38 -1.03 -7.57 -10.67
CA THR A 38 -1.81 -8.79 -10.97
C THR A 38 -1.10 -10.07 -10.54
N ASN A 39 0.18 -9.98 -10.16
CA ASN A 39 0.99 -11.13 -9.78
C ASN A 39 1.24 -11.18 -8.27
N LEU A 40 0.99 -12.35 -7.68
CA LEU A 40 1.36 -12.63 -6.29
C LEU A 40 2.84 -13.04 -6.23
N TRP A 41 3.55 -12.72 -5.16
CA TRP A 41 4.84 -13.34 -4.90
C TRP A 41 4.64 -14.69 -4.22
N PRO A 42 5.17 -15.81 -4.76
CA PRO A 42 5.11 -17.10 -4.08
C PRO A 42 5.85 -17.03 -2.73
N GLU A 43 5.24 -17.53 -1.66
CA GLU A 43 5.85 -17.48 -0.30
C GLU A 43 7.05 -18.42 -0.17
N ASN A 44 7.08 -19.51 -0.96
CA ASN A 44 8.22 -20.42 -1.06
C ASN A 44 9.46 -19.76 -1.69
N GLU A 45 9.30 -18.71 -2.50
CA GLU A 45 10.40 -17.98 -3.13
C GLU A 45 10.78 -16.73 -2.31
N VAL A 46 9.78 -15.98 -1.86
CA VAL A 46 9.96 -14.74 -1.10
C VAL A 46 9.22 -14.87 0.23
N PRO A 47 9.89 -15.36 1.29
CA PRO A 47 9.24 -15.66 2.56
C PRO A 47 8.76 -14.41 3.27
N ILE A 48 7.61 -14.54 3.94
CA ILE A 48 7.03 -13.50 4.77
C ILE A 48 7.85 -13.37 6.08
N ARG A 49 8.19 -12.13 6.46
CA ARG A 49 8.87 -11.82 7.72
C ARG A 49 7.99 -10.92 8.57
N CYS A 50 7.72 -11.29 9.80
CA CYS A 50 6.84 -10.51 10.66
C CYS A 50 7.64 -9.54 11.54
N ILE A 51 7.11 -8.32 11.68
CA ILE A 51 7.77 -7.17 12.35
C ILE A 51 7.04 -6.66 13.56
N GLY A 52 5.75 -6.96 13.69
CA GLY A 52 4.95 -6.43 14.78
C GLY A 52 3.51 -6.87 14.70
N GLN A 53 2.68 -6.25 15.53
CA GLN A 53 1.27 -6.56 15.66
C GLN A 53 0.47 -5.26 15.78
N LEU A 54 -0.64 -5.20 15.06
CA LEU A 54 -1.68 -4.19 15.21
C LEU A 54 -2.83 -4.78 16.04
N GLU A 55 -3.24 -4.10 17.09
CA GLU A 55 -4.38 -4.49 17.91
C GLU A 55 -5.48 -3.42 17.83
N LEU A 56 -6.68 -3.84 17.43
CA LEU A 56 -7.88 -3.02 17.45
C LEU A 56 -8.56 -3.23 18.80
N ASN A 57 -8.45 -2.25 19.71
CA ASN A 57 -8.86 -2.38 21.11
C ASN A 57 -9.97 -1.39 21.54
N ARG A 58 -10.43 -0.53 20.63
CA ARG A 58 -11.51 0.42 20.90
C ARG A 58 -12.43 0.56 19.69
N ASN A 59 -13.71 0.75 19.96
CA ASN A 59 -14.68 1.17 18.96
C ASN A 59 -14.66 2.69 18.82
N VAL A 60 -15.20 3.15 17.70
CA VAL A 60 -15.46 4.56 17.40
C VAL A 60 -16.56 5.10 18.30
N GLU A 61 -16.44 6.34 18.74
CA GLU A 61 -17.47 7.03 19.53
C GLU A 61 -18.53 7.66 18.62
N GLU A 62 -18.08 8.29 17.52
CA GLU A 62 -18.97 8.92 16.54
C GLU A 62 -18.59 8.56 15.10
N HIS A 63 -19.42 7.74 14.46
CA HIS A 63 -19.18 7.21 13.12
C HIS A 63 -19.01 8.32 12.06
N SER A 64 -19.82 9.38 12.10
CA SER A 64 -19.82 10.46 11.13
C SER A 64 -18.55 11.32 11.15
N ILE A 65 -17.85 11.39 12.30
CA ILE A 65 -16.64 12.21 12.47
C ILE A 65 -15.37 11.36 12.38
N GLU A 66 -15.40 10.12 12.85
CA GLU A 66 -14.22 9.25 12.81
C GLU A 66 -14.17 8.39 11.55
N VAL A 67 -15.22 7.60 11.26
CA VAL A 67 -15.20 6.64 10.14
C VAL A 67 -15.54 7.30 8.83
N GLU A 68 -16.56 8.14 8.80
CA GLU A 68 -16.98 8.74 7.54
C GLU A 68 -15.99 9.81 7.10
N GLN A 69 -15.31 10.51 8.01
CA GLN A 69 -14.36 11.59 7.68
C GLN A 69 -12.88 11.16 7.71
N MET A 70 -12.55 9.92 8.05
CA MET A 70 -11.17 9.44 7.87
C MET A 70 -10.77 9.49 6.40
N ASP A 71 -9.53 9.86 6.17
CA ASP A 71 -8.94 9.93 4.83
C ASP A 71 -7.62 9.16 4.79
N PHE A 72 -7.50 8.25 3.83
CA PHE A 72 -6.31 7.43 3.61
C PHE A 72 -5.80 7.67 2.20
N CYS A 73 -4.51 8.00 2.09
CA CYS A 73 -3.85 8.23 0.81
C CYS A 73 -2.54 7.45 0.74
N THR A 74 -2.34 6.76 -0.39
CA THR A 74 -1.12 6.00 -0.68
C THR A 74 0.14 6.87 -0.76
N SER A 75 -0.02 8.16 -1.05
CA SER A 75 1.07 9.15 -1.05
C SER A 75 1.55 9.57 0.34
N ASN A 76 0.83 9.21 1.41
CA ASN A 76 1.19 9.58 2.78
C ASN A 76 2.23 8.59 3.35
N VAL A 77 3.46 8.66 2.85
CA VAL A 77 4.62 7.87 3.30
C VAL A 77 5.50 8.65 4.28
N VAL A 78 6.36 7.93 5.01
CA VAL A 78 7.30 8.48 6.00
C VAL A 78 8.74 8.27 5.54
N PRO A 79 9.71 9.09 6.00
CA PRO A 79 11.13 8.90 5.69
C PRO A 79 11.57 7.44 5.92
N GLY A 80 12.26 6.86 4.94
CA GLY A 80 12.67 5.46 4.92
C GLY A 80 11.73 4.51 4.15
N ILE A 81 10.57 4.98 3.71
CA ILE A 81 9.67 4.27 2.78
C ILE A 81 9.50 5.14 1.54
N ASP A 82 9.74 4.56 0.37
CA ASP A 82 9.54 5.25 -0.91
C ASP A 82 8.64 4.45 -1.84
N LEU A 83 8.09 5.13 -2.83
CA LEU A 83 7.21 4.56 -3.83
C LEU A 83 8.05 3.98 -4.98
N PHE A 84 7.43 3.07 -5.74
CA PHE A 84 8.07 2.39 -6.86
C PHE A 84 7.19 2.47 -8.11
N ASP A 85 7.74 2.08 -9.25
CA ASP A 85 7.12 2.26 -10.58
C ASP A 85 6.02 1.23 -10.93
N ASP A 86 5.12 0.95 -9.99
CA ASP A 86 3.87 0.26 -10.28
C ASP A 86 2.83 1.24 -10.85
N ARG A 87 2.33 0.94 -12.05
CA ARG A 87 1.41 1.82 -12.78
C ARG A 87 0.12 2.10 -12.00
N PRO A 88 -0.59 1.06 -11.51
CA PRO A 88 -1.69 1.25 -10.56
C PRO A 88 -1.35 2.15 -9.36
N LEU A 89 -0.22 1.94 -8.69
CA LEU A 89 0.18 2.74 -7.53
C LEU A 89 0.36 4.22 -7.88
N GLN A 90 1.05 4.53 -8.98
CA GLN A 90 1.23 5.91 -9.45
C GLN A 90 -0.12 6.60 -9.72
N GLY A 91 -1.08 5.90 -10.33
CA GLY A 91 -2.43 6.43 -10.55
C GLY A 91 -3.20 6.67 -9.25
N ARG A 92 -3.08 5.76 -8.28
CA ARG A 92 -3.73 5.87 -6.96
C ARG A 92 -3.21 7.05 -6.14
N ASN A 93 -1.90 7.29 -6.15
CA ASN A 93 -1.30 8.42 -5.44
C ASN A 93 -1.92 9.77 -5.83
N SER A 94 -2.25 9.91 -7.12
CA SER A 94 -2.95 11.09 -7.62
C SER A 94 -4.44 11.05 -7.25
N SER A 95 -5.09 9.92 -7.48
CA SER A 95 -6.54 9.76 -7.25
C SER A 95 -6.93 9.96 -5.80
N ASP A 96 -6.23 9.32 -4.86
CA ASP A 96 -6.58 9.31 -3.42
C ASP A 96 -6.54 10.75 -2.85
N SER A 97 -5.56 11.55 -3.28
CA SER A 97 -5.42 12.95 -2.88
C SER A 97 -6.51 13.90 -3.41
N ASP A 98 -7.18 13.52 -4.50
CA ASP A 98 -8.21 14.32 -5.18
C ASP A 98 -9.64 13.89 -4.79
N THR A 99 -9.77 13.07 -3.75
CA THR A 99 -11.08 12.54 -3.32
C THR A 99 -11.82 13.49 -2.38
N ARG A 100 -12.87 12.96 -1.73
CA ARG A 100 -14.04 13.63 -1.14
C ARG A 100 -13.76 14.85 -0.25
N LEU A 101 -12.65 14.86 0.51
CA LEU A 101 -12.31 15.99 1.39
C LEU A 101 -11.39 17.03 0.73
N GLY A 102 -10.79 16.68 -0.41
CA GLY A 102 -9.90 17.52 -1.20
C GLY A 102 -8.81 18.16 -0.36
N LEU A 103 -8.53 19.44 -0.60
CA LEU A 103 -7.49 20.20 0.10
C LEU A 103 -7.68 20.29 1.62
N ASN A 104 -8.90 20.08 2.14
CA ASN A 104 -9.24 20.22 3.55
C ASN A 104 -9.21 18.90 4.34
N TRP A 105 -8.61 17.84 3.80
CA TRP A 105 -8.53 16.53 4.44
C TRP A 105 -7.88 16.54 5.83
N LYS A 106 -7.00 17.51 6.14
CA LYS A 106 -6.36 17.70 7.46
C LYS A 106 -7.24 18.40 8.51
N GLY A 107 -8.41 18.88 8.11
CA GLY A 107 -9.33 19.60 9.00
C GLY A 107 -9.91 18.70 10.11
N PRO A 108 -10.53 17.55 9.77
CA PRO A 108 -11.10 16.62 10.74
C PRO A 108 -10.07 16.16 11.78
N PRO A 109 -10.43 16.06 13.08
CA PRO A 109 -9.53 15.61 14.13
C PRO A 109 -8.90 14.23 13.87
N VAL A 110 -9.64 13.31 13.25
CA VAL A 110 -9.20 11.94 12.95
C VAL A 110 -8.01 11.88 11.99
N ASN A 111 -7.83 12.89 11.14
CA ASN A 111 -6.75 12.95 10.14
C ASN A 111 -5.55 13.78 10.59
N LYS A 112 -5.59 14.40 11.77
CA LYS A 112 -4.48 15.20 12.29
C LYS A 112 -3.30 14.31 12.65
N SER A 113 -2.09 14.75 12.34
CA SER A 113 -0.89 14.05 12.77
C SER A 113 -0.75 14.13 14.29
N GLY A 114 -0.22 13.05 14.87
CA GLY A 114 0.23 13.06 16.27
C GLY A 114 1.52 13.85 16.49
N CYS A 115 2.27 14.12 15.42
CA CYS A 115 3.53 14.88 15.46
C CYS A 115 3.30 16.34 15.03
N PRO A 116 4.14 17.30 15.49
CA PRO A 116 4.07 18.70 15.05
C PRO A 116 4.20 18.84 13.53
N ILE A 117 3.38 19.70 12.93
CA ILE A 117 3.49 20.09 11.51
C ILE A 117 3.84 21.57 11.44
N THR A 118 4.92 21.90 10.74
CA THR A 118 5.29 23.27 10.38
C THR A 118 5.41 23.34 8.86
N SER A 119 4.58 24.17 8.22
CA SER A 119 4.55 24.31 6.77
C SER A 119 3.92 25.63 6.37
N PHE A 120 4.21 26.13 5.18
CA PHE A 120 3.66 27.39 4.65
C PHE A 120 2.21 27.27 4.13
N ASN A 121 1.62 26.08 4.13
CA ASN A 121 0.29 25.83 3.55
C ASN A 121 -0.85 26.36 4.43
N HIS A 122 -0.57 26.62 5.71
CA HIS A 122 -1.44 27.35 6.63
C HIS A 122 -0.58 28.43 7.27
N GLU A 123 -1.15 29.59 7.64
CA GLU A 123 -0.45 30.81 8.11
C GLU A 123 0.31 30.66 9.46
N SER A 124 0.97 29.53 9.72
CA SER A 124 1.80 29.29 10.90
C SER A 124 3.28 29.57 10.63
N GLN A 125 3.98 29.93 11.72
CA GLN A 125 5.38 30.36 11.73
C GLN A 125 6.29 29.44 10.89
N ALA A 126 7.04 30.07 9.99
CA ALA A 126 8.02 29.42 9.15
C ALA A 126 9.14 28.82 9.99
N ALA A 127 9.32 27.50 9.92
CA ALA A 127 10.56 26.84 10.28
C ALA A 127 11.47 26.77 9.04
N PRO A 128 12.81 26.84 9.18
CA PRO A 128 13.72 26.52 8.09
C PRO A 128 13.48 25.06 7.61
N PRO A 129 13.79 24.73 6.35
CA PRO A 129 13.74 23.35 5.88
C PRO A 129 14.62 22.47 6.76
N ALA A 130 14.14 21.28 7.10
CA ALA A 130 14.92 20.28 7.83
C ALA A 130 16.06 19.77 6.95
N PHE A 131 17.20 19.43 7.55
CA PHE A 131 18.28 18.75 6.82
C PHE A 131 18.03 17.23 6.77
N GLU A 132 18.68 16.52 5.83
CA GLU A 132 18.61 15.04 5.76
C GLU A 132 18.97 14.36 7.09
N GLU A 133 19.98 14.88 7.81
CA GLU A 133 20.39 14.38 9.13
C GLU A 133 19.30 14.55 10.21
N GLU A 134 18.37 15.48 10.00
CA GLU A 134 17.23 15.76 10.90
C GLU A 134 15.98 14.93 10.54
N GLY A 135 16.09 14.03 9.56
CA GLY A 135 15.01 13.14 9.13
C GLY A 135 14.13 13.69 8.02
N GLU A 136 14.67 14.55 7.16
CA GLU A 136 13.99 14.98 5.94
C GLU A 136 13.63 13.79 5.04
N TYR A 137 12.50 13.89 4.33
CA TYR A 137 12.15 12.91 3.31
C TYR A 137 13.02 13.09 2.06
N ALA A 138 13.87 12.11 1.78
CA ALA A 138 14.67 12.06 0.55
C ALA A 138 14.17 10.93 -0.36
N ASN A 139 13.83 11.27 -1.60
CA ASN A 139 13.49 10.27 -2.61
C ASN A 139 14.73 9.43 -2.96
N HIS A 140 14.50 8.13 -3.18
CA HIS A 140 15.50 7.26 -3.75
C HIS A 140 15.82 7.68 -5.19
N LEU A 141 17.11 7.89 -5.47
CA LEU A 141 17.58 8.28 -6.80
C LEU A 141 17.59 7.09 -7.77
N GLN A 142 16.39 6.66 -8.17
CA GLN A 142 16.22 5.61 -9.16
C GLN A 142 16.60 6.13 -10.56
N LYS A 143 17.41 5.36 -11.28
CA LYS A 143 17.75 5.66 -12.67
C LYS A 143 16.50 5.44 -13.55
N VAL A 144 16.10 6.48 -14.28
CA VAL A 144 15.04 6.41 -15.30
C VAL A 144 15.66 6.63 -16.66
N ASP A 145 15.56 5.64 -17.54
CA ASP A 145 16.08 5.65 -18.91
C ASP A 145 15.01 5.05 -19.83
N ASP A 146 14.04 5.88 -20.24
CA ASP A 146 12.87 5.46 -21.01
C ASP A 146 12.38 6.58 -21.95
N VAL A 147 11.55 6.19 -22.91
CA VAL A 147 10.88 7.08 -23.85
C VAL A 147 9.51 7.43 -23.31
N LYS A 148 9.08 8.70 -23.49
CA LYS A 148 7.72 9.12 -23.14
C LYS A 148 6.70 8.42 -24.05
N GLN A 149 6.07 7.37 -23.53
CA GLN A 149 5.11 6.56 -24.28
C GLN A 149 3.93 6.11 -23.41
N ARG A 150 2.78 5.86 -24.04
CA ARG A 150 1.64 5.18 -23.42
C ARG A 150 1.61 3.74 -23.92
N ALA A 151 2.40 2.88 -23.29
CA ALA A 151 2.51 1.48 -23.67
C ALA A 151 2.57 0.58 -22.44
N LYS A 152 2.10 -0.67 -22.58
CA LYS A 152 2.40 -1.73 -21.63
C LYS A 152 3.74 -2.35 -22.01
N THR A 153 4.63 -2.54 -21.03
CA THR A 153 5.88 -3.28 -21.24
C THR A 153 5.56 -4.76 -21.51
N GLY A 154 6.47 -5.46 -22.18
CA GLY A 154 6.25 -6.84 -22.63
C GLY A 154 5.95 -7.84 -21.51
N ASN A 155 6.37 -7.54 -20.28
CA ASN A 155 6.29 -8.42 -19.11
C ASN A 155 4.90 -8.41 -18.42
N PHE A 156 3.88 -7.77 -18.99
CA PHE A 156 2.49 -7.74 -18.49
C PHE A 156 1.54 -8.64 -19.30
N LYS A 157 2.08 -9.60 -20.07
CA LYS A 157 1.29 -10.41 -21.02
C LYS A 157 0.77 -11.74 -20.44
N ASP A 158 1.29 -12.17 -19.29
CA ASP A 158 0.83 -13.41 -18.65
C ASP A 158 -0.36 -13.13 -17.73
N CYS A 159 -1.53 -13.62 -18.13
CA CYS A 159 -2.78 -13.44 -17.40
C CYS A 159 -3.31 -14.73 -16.76
N TYR A 160 -2.70 -15.88 -17.02
CA TYR A 160 -3.29 -17.19 -16.74
C TYR A 160 -2.52 -18.00 -15.71
N SER A 161 -1.19 -17.93 -15.72
CA SER A 161 -0.34 -18.77 -14.86
C SER A 161 -0.68 -18.60 -13.38
N ARG A 162 -0.92 -17.35 -12.95
CA ARG A 162 -1.23 -17.02 -11.56
C ARG A 162 -2.63 -17.48 -11.16
N ALA A 163 -3.60 -17.33 -12.04
CA ALA A 163 -4.95 -17.82 -11.80
C ALA A 163 -4.97 -19.35 -11.66
N GLN A 164 -4.18 -20.05 -12.48
CA GLN A 164 -4.01 -21.49 -12.38
C GLN A 164 -3.29 -21.90 -11.09
N LEU A 165 -2.23 -21.21 -10.69
CA LEU A 165 -1.53 -21.45 -9.42
C LEU A 165 -2.49 -21.30 -8.24
N PHE A 166 -3.26 -20.21 -8.21
CA PHE A 166 -4.27 -19.97 -7.17
C PHE A 166 -5.28 -21.11 -7.12
N HIS A 167 -5.93 -21.44 -8.24
CA HIS A 167 -6.91 -22.52 -8.30
C HIS A 167 -6.33 -23.89 -7.88
N ASN A 168 -5.10 -24.21 -8.29
CA ASN A 168 -4.44 -25.45 -7.93
C ASN A 168 -4.11 -25.55 -6.43
N SER A 169 -3.89 -24.42 -5.76
CA SER A 169 -3.58 -24.36 -4.33
C SER A 169 -4.79 -24.57 -3.41
N LEU A 170 -6.00 -24.50 -3.95
CA LEU A 170 -7.24 -24.65 -3.20
C LEU A 170 -7.57 -26.12 -2.88
N SER A 171 -8.19 -26.32 -1.73
CA SER A 171 -8.82 -27.59 -1.36
C SER A 171 -10.09 -27.85 -2.18
N ASP A 172 -10.57 -29.10 -2.18
CA ASP A 172 -11.68 -29.51 -3.05
C ASP A 172 -12.99 -28.75 -2.77
N HIS A 173 -13.27 -28.45 -1.50
CA HIS A 173 -14.47 -27.69 -1.13
C HIS A 173 -14.39 -26.22 -1.52
N GLU A 174 -13.21 -25.60 -1.44
CA GLU A 174 -12.98 -24.23 -1.92
C GLU A 174 -13.15 -24.13 -3.44
N LYS A 175 -12.66 -25.13 -4.19
CA LYS A 175 -12.90 -25.23 -5.64
C LYS A 175 -14.39 -25.35 -5.96
N ALA A 176 -15.13 -26.16 -5.21
CA ALA A 176 -16.58 -26.29 -5.36
C ALA A 176 -17.30 -24.95 -5.10
N HIS A 177 -16.88 -24.19 -4.08
CA HIS A 177 -17.44 -22.86 -3.83
C HIS A 177 -17.17 -21.90 -4.98
N ILE A 178 -15.95 -21.87 -5.52
CA ILE A 178 -15.62 -21.06 -6.70
C ILE A 178 -16.49 -21.46 -7.89
N GLN A 179 -16.62 -22.75 -8.17
CA GLN A 179 -17.47 -23.24 -9.25
C GLN A 179 -18.93 -22.79 -9.07
N SER A 180 -19.48 -22.90 -7.86
CA SER A 180 -20.84 -22.43 -7.58
C SER A 180 -21.01 -20.92 -7.75
N ALA A 181 -19.97 -20.13 -7.47
CA ALA A 181 -20.02 -18.68 -7.65
C ALA A 181 -20.04 -18.26 -9.12
N PHE A 182 -19.41 -19.04 -10.01
CA PHE A 182 -19.38 -18.76 -11.45
C PHE A 182 -20.53 -19.41 -12.24
N ALA A 183 -21.15 -20.46 -11.72
CA ALA A 183 -22.19 -21.24 -12.41
C ALA A 183 -23.60 -20.58 -12.40
N VAL A 184 -23.66 -19.24 -12.30
CA VAL A 184 -24.90 -18.46 -12.40
C VAL A 184 -25.54 -18.60 -13.79
#